data_AF-A0A850ZN85-F1
#
_entry.id   AF-A0A850ZN85-F1
#
_cell.length_a   1.000
_cell.length_b   1.000
_cell.length_c   1.000
_cell.angle_alpha   90.00
_cell.angle_beta   90.00
_cell.angle_gamma   90.00
#
_symmetry.space_group_name_H-M   'P 1'
#
loop_
_entity.id
_entity.type
_entity.pdbx_description
1 polymer ?
#
loop_
_entity_poly.entity_id
_entity_poly.type
_entity_poly.pdbx_seq_one_letter_code
_entity_poly.pdbx_strand_id
1 'polypeptide(L)'
;EFETAETLLNSEVHMLLEHRKQQNESAEDEQELSEVFMKTLNYTARFSRFKNRETIASVRSLLLQKKLHKFELACLANLCPETAEEAKALIP
;
A
#
# COMPACT_ATOMS: atom_id res chain seq x y z
N GLU A 1 -18.24 -3.56 -9.51
CA GLU A 1 -18.03 -3.44 -8.05
C GLU A 1 -16.89 -2.47 -7.68
N PHE A 2 -15.74 -2.47 -8.36
CA PHE A 2 -14.59 -1.63 -8.00
C PHE A 2 -14.45 -0.29 -8.75
N GLU A 3 -15.47 0.14 -9.51
CA GLU A 3 -15.41 1.37 -10.32
C GLU A 3 -15.20 2.64 -9.48
N THR A 4 -15.78 2.69 -8.28
CA THR A 4 -15.61 3.80 -7.33
C THR A 4 -14.56 3.52 -6.26
N ALA A 5 -13.88 2.37 -6.32
CA ALA A 5 -12.92 1.97 -5.29
C ALA A 5 -11.67 2.86 -5.33
N GLU A 6 -11.02 2.97 -4.17
CA GLU A 6 -9.70 3.57 -4.06
C GLU A 6 -8.64 2.51 -3.85
N THR A 7 -7.47 2.75 -4.42
CA THR A 7 -6.32 1.88 -4.29
C THR A 7 -5.44 2.33 -3.12
N LEU A 8 -4.89 1.34 -2.43
CA LEU A 8 -3.89 1.53 -1.38
C LEU A 8 -2.53 1.00 -1.84
N LEU A 9 -1.47 1.71 -1.47
CA LEU A 9 -0.10 1.27 -1.65
C LEU A 9 0.27 0.24 -0.58
N ASN A 10 1.21 -0.67 -0.87
CA ASN A 10 1.69 -1.64 0.12
C ASN A 10 2.16 -0.95 1.40
N SER A 11 2.81 0.20 1.26
CA SER A 11 3.26 1.03 2.38
C SER A 11 2.10 1.64 3.18
N GLU A 12 1.01 2.06 2.54
CA GLU A 12 -0.20 2.56 3.23
C GLU A 12 -0.89 1.43 3.98
N VAL A 13 -1.04 0.27 3.34
CA VAL A 13 -1.63 -0.92 3.97
C VAL A 13 -0.80 -1.33 5.18
N HIS A 14 0.53 -1.39 5.06
CA HIS A 14 1.41 -1.72 6.19
C HIS A 14 1.19 -0.76 7.37
N MET A 15 1.15 0.56 7.13
CA MET A 15 0.91 1.54 8.18
C MET A 15 -0.45 1.36 8.87
N LEU A 16 -1.51 1.11 8.09
CA LEU A 16 -2.86 0.93 8.64
C LEU A 16 -2.94 -0.35 9.48
N LEU A 17 -2.32 -1.44 9.02
CA LEU A 17 -2.28 -2.70 9.74
C LEU A 17 -1.44 -2.58 11.02
N GLU A 18 -0.28 -1.92 10.96
CA GLU A 18 0.56 -1.69 12.15
C GLU A 18 -0.18 -0.88 13.21
N HIS A 19 -0.88 0.18 12.81
CA HIS A 19 -1.73 0.96 13.72
C HIS A 19 -2.87 0.12 14.29
N ARG A 20 -3.54 -0.70 13.48
CA ARG A 20 -4.61 -1.59 13.94
C ARG A 20 -4.11 -2.65 14.93
N LYS A 21 -2.88 -3.15 14.74
CA LYS A 21 -2.21 -4.07 15.65
C LYS A 21 -1.90 -3.38 16.99
N GLN A 22 -1.31 -2.19 16.98
CA GLN A 22 -1.04 -1.41 18.20
C GLN A 22 -2.32 -1.10 18.99
N GLN A 23 -3.41 -0.75 18.29
CA GLN A 23 -4.72 -0.55 18.92
C GLN A 23 -5.26 -1.82 19.58
N ASN A 24 -4.97 -2.98 19.00
CA ASN A 24 -5.39 -4.28 19.53
C ASN A 24 -4.61 -4.64 20.80
N GLU A 25 -3.28 -4.47 20.77
CA GLU A 25 -2.37 -4.71 21.90
C GLU A 25 -2.64 -3.76 23.09
N SER A 26 -3.22 -2.58 22.82
CA SER A 26 -3.58 -1.59 23.84
C SER A 26 -5.02 -1.74 24.37
N ALA A 27 -5.81 -2.66 23.82
CA ALA A 27 -7.20 -2.86 24.23
C ALA A 27 -7.27 -3.73 25.50
N GLU A 28 -8.25 -3.45 26.37
CA GLU A 28 -8.47 -4.25 27.59
C GLU A 28 -8.85 -5.71 27.26
N ASP A 29 -9.59 -5.92 26.17
CA ASP A 29 -9.94 -7.23 25.61
C ASP A 29 -9.16 -7.48 24.31
N GLU A 30 -7.87 -7.79 24.45
CA GLU A 30 -7.01 -8.14 23.31
C GLU A 30 -7.57 -9.38 22.58
N GLN A 31 -7.82 -9.25 21.28
CA GLN A 31 -8.28 -10.36 20.44
C GLN A 31 -7.13 -10.85 19.56
N GLU A 32 -7.03 -12.16 19.35
CA GLU A 32 -6.07 -12.68 18.38
C GLU A 32 -6.41 -12.17 16.97
N LEU A 33 -5.44 -11.52 16.34
CA LEU A 33 -5.57 -11.08 14.96
C LEU A 33 -5.54 -12.29 14.02
N SER A 34 -6.39 -12.27 13.00
CA SER A 34 -6.53 -13.41 12.09
C SER A 34 -5.22 -13.75 11.36
N GLU A 35 -5.10 -15.01 10.92
CA GLU A 35 -3.95 -15.45 10.13
C GLU A 35 -3.78 -14.61 8.85
N VAL A 36 -4.90 -14.22 8.22
CA VAL A 36 -4.90 -13.33 7.04
C VAL A 36 -4.28 -11.99 7.41
N PHE A 37 -4.67 -11.40 8.54
CA PHE A 37 -4.11 -10.14 9.00
C PHE A 37 -2.58 -10.22 9.17
N MET A 38 -2.10 -11.25 9.88
CA MET A 38 -0.66 -11.42 10.13
C MET A 38 0.12 -11.66 8.83
N LYS A 39 -0.42 -12.46 7.91
CA LYS A 39 0.19 -12.69 6.59
C LYS A 39 0.26 -11.40 5.76
N THR A 40 -0.83 -10.62 5.73
CA THR A 40 -0.86 -9.35 4.99
C THR A 40 0.06 -8.32 5.62
N LEU A 41 0.12 -8.22 6.95
CA LEU A 41 1.04 -7.32 7.64
C LEU A 41 2.49 -7.66 7.29
N ASN A 42 2.88 -8.93 7.38
CA ASN A 42 4.24 -9.38 7.06
C ASN A 42 4.59 -9.17 5.58
N TYR A 43 3.65 -9.45 4.66
CA TYR A 43 3.84 -9.22 3.24
C TYR A 43 4.06 -7.73 2.93
N THR A 44 3.16 -6.88 3.44
CA THR A 44 3.22 -5.43 3.21
C THR A 44 4.42 -4.80 3.87
N ALA A 45 4.85 -5.27 5.05
CA ALA A 45 6.11 -4.87 5.67
C ALA A 45 7.32 -5.20 4.80
N ARG A 46 7.36 -6.42 4.23
CA ARG A 46 8.47 -6.89 3.38
C ARG A 46 8.59 -6.14 2.06
N PHE A 47 7.45 -5.82 1.44
CA PHE A 47 7.41 -5.14 0.13
C PHE A 47 7.10 -3.64 0.23
N SER A 48 7.07 -3.08 1.44
CA SER A 48 6.95 -1.64 1.64
C SER A 48 8.21 -0.96 1.12
N ARG A 49 8.07 -0.21 0.03
CA ARG A 49 9.15 0.60 -0.55
C ARG A 49 9.38 1.89 0.23
N PHE A 50 8.33 2.42 0.85
CA PHE A 50 8.34 3.71 1.56
C PHE A 50 8.02 3.50 3.03
N LYS A 51 8.94 3.89 3.93
CA LYS A 51 8.76 3.73 5.39
C LYS A 51 8.21 4.98 6.08
N ASN A 52 8.36 6.16 5.46
CA ASN A 52 7.90 7.42 6.01
C ASN A 52 6.55 7.83 5.40
N ARG A 53 5.60 8.20 6.27
CA ARG A 53 4.28 8.74 5.91
C ARG A 53 4.37 9.92 4.94
N GLU A 54 5.34 10.81 5.14
CA GLU A 54 5.54 11.99 4.30
C GLU A 54 5.97 11.58 2.88
N THR A 55 6.85 10.58 2.77
CA THR A 55 7.28 10.04 1.47
C THR A 55 6.11 9.39 0.75
N ILE A 56 5.30 8.61 1.46
CA ILE A 56 4.10 7.97 0.90
C ILE A 56 3.14 9.04 0.36
N ALA A 57 2.84 10.06 1.16
CA ALA A 57 1.97 11.16 0.74
C ALA A 57 2.54 11.94 -0.47
N SER A 58 3.86 12.14 -0.50
CA SER A 58 4.54 12.82 -1.62
C SER A 58 4.48 12.00 -2.90
N VAL A 59 4.76 10.70 -2.84
CA VAL A 59 4.67 9.78 -4.00
C VAL A 59 3.23 9.73 -4.52
N ARG A 60 2.24 9.61 -3.62
CA ARG A 60 0.83 9.61 -3.99
C ARG A 60 0.45 10.91 -4.69
N SER A 61 0.81 12.06 -4.11
CA SER A 61 0.50 13.38 -4.68
C SER A 61 1.14 13.58 -6.05
N LEU A 62 2.39 13.15 -6.22
CA LEU A 62 3.13 13.22 -7.49
C LEU A 62 2.43 12.42 -8.60
N LEU A 63 2.02 11.19 -8.30
CA LEU A 63 1.36 10.33 -9.28
C LEU A 63 -0.09 10.74 -9.55
N LEU A 64 -0.79 11.27 -8.55
CA LEU A 64 -2.18 11.71 -8.68
C LEU A 64 -2.33 12.93 -9.60
N GLN A 65 -1.26 13.73 -9.75
CA GLN A 65 -1.21 14.83 -10.73
C GLN A 65 -1.12 14.34 -12.18
N LYS A 66 -0.89 13.05 -12.41
CA LYS A 66 -0.84 12.45 -13.74
C LYS A 66 -2.20 11.89 -14.12
N LYS A 67 -2.50 11.85 -15.42
CA LYS A 67 -3.73 11.26 -15.98
C LYS A 67 -3.63 9.72 -16.00
N LEU A 68 -3.47 9.12 -14.82
CA LEU A 68 -3.38 7.67 -14.63
C LEU A 68 -4.66 7.16 -13.97
N HIS A 69 -5.06 5.95 -14.31
CA HIS A 69 -6.10 5.25 -13.57
C HIS A 69 -5.60 4.92 -12.15
N LYS A 70 -6.51 4.86 -11.17
CA LYS A 70 -6.14 4.59 -9.76
C LYS A 70 -5.33 3.29 -9.61
N PHE A 71 -5.70 2.28 -10.40
CA PHE A 71 -4.96 1.00 -10.46
C PHE A 71 -3.53 1.17 -10.95
N GLU A 72 -3.31 1.85 -12.07
CA GLU A 72 -1.99 2.07 -12.65
C GLU A 72 -1.08 2.85 -11.68
N LEU A 73 -1.64 3.86 -11.01
CA LEU A 73 -0.94 4.63 -9.98
C LEU A 73 -0.40 3.72 -8.88
N ALA A 74 -1.25 2.85 -8.32
CA ALA A 74 -0.85 1.94 -7.26
C ALA A 74 0.16 0.89 -7.74
N CYS A 75 -0.03 0.36 -8.96
CA CYS A 75 0.91 -0.58 -9.57
C CYS A 75 2.30 0.04 -9.77
N LEU A 76 2.39 1.26 -10.31
CA LEU A 76 3.67 1.95 -10.48
C LEU A 76 4.38 2.18 -9.14
N ALA A 77 3.65 2.62 -8.13
CA ALA A 77 4.20 2.87 -6.80
C ALA A 77 4.63 1.60 -6.05
N ASN A 78 3.97 0.46 -6.29
CA ASN A 78 4.31 -0.81 -5.65
C ASN A 78 5.42 -1.58 -6.38
N LEU A 79 5.40 -1.58 -7.72
CA LEU A 79 6.35 -2.33 -8.55
C LEU A 79 7.67 -1.57 -8.74
N CYS A 80 7.62 -0.23 -8.79
CA CYS A 80 8.77 0.64 -9.03
C CYS A 80 9.63 0.23 -10.24
N PRO A 81 9.05 0.18 -11.47
CA PRO A 81 9.82 -0.12 -12.66
C PRO A 81 10.90 0.94 -12.90
N GLU A 82 12.06 0.50 -13.41
CA GLU A 82 13.22 1.36 -13.63
C GLU A 82 13.23 1.99 -15.03
N THR A 83 12.53 1.35 -15.98
CA THR A 83 12.45 1.82 -17.37
C THR A 83 11.01 1.96 -17.85
N ALA A 84 10.78 2.84 -18.83
CA ALA A 84 9.47 2.99 -19.44
C ALA A 84 9.01 1.73 -20.19
N GLU A 85 9.94 0.95 -20.75
CA GLU A 85 9.65 -0.33 -21.41
C GLU A 85 9.15 -1.37 -20.42
N GLU A 86 9.84 -1.51 -19.28
CA GLU A 86 9.39 -2.37 -18.18
C GLU A 86 8.03 -1.94 -17.64
N ALA A 87 7.83 -0.64 -17.41
CA ALA A 87 6.56 -0.12 -16.89
C ALA A 87 5.37 -0.48 -17.80
N LYS A 88 5.52 -0.30 -19.12
CA LYS A 88 4.50 -0.66 -20.12
C LYS A 88 4.31 -2.18 -20.26
N ALA A 89 5.36 -2.97 -20.03
CA ALA A 89 5.26 -4.43 -20.07
C ALA A 89 4.51 -4.99 -18.85
N LEU A 90 4.72 -4.39 -17.67
CA LEU A 90 4.05 -4.79 -16.42
C LEU A 90 2.63 -4.23 -16.30
N ILE A 91 2.36 -3.08 -16.90
CA ILE A 91 1.07 -2.36 -16.86
C ILE A 91 0.66 -2.03 -18.31
N PRO A 92 0.07 -2.99 -19.04
CA PRO A 92 -0.29 -2.84 -20.46
C PRO A 92 -1.59 -2.06 -20.69
#